data_AF-A0A8C5F9H1-F1
#
_entry.id   AF-A0A8C5F9H1-F1
#
_cell.length_a   1.000
_cell.length_b   1.000
_cell.length_c   1.000
_cell.angle_alpha   90.00
_cell.angle_beta   90.00
_cell.angle_gamma   90.00
#
_symmetry.space_group_name_H-M   'P 1'
#
loop_
_entity.id
_entity.type
_entity.pdbx_description
1 polymer ?
#
loop_
_entity_poly.entity_id
_entity_poly.type
_entity_poly.pdbx_seq_one_letter_code
_entity_poly.pdbx_strand_id
1 'polypeptide(L)'
;MGDGAKADPGSHDAHELFDELVGATTCRATLRAFGLLCDHLGWPFYHTVKHRLNYWKANALWAKLDKRAALPEYMTGRACAGTTCVVIGPGPVGLRTAVELAFMGARVVLVEKRDAFSRNNVLHLWPFTIHDLRGLGAKKFYGKFCGASIDHISIRQLQLILLKVALLLGVEVHVNVEFKQLVEPPGSQEQAGWRLEVHPKTHPVGQLDVDVVIGADGRRNTLPGFKRKEFRGKLAIAITANFMNRHTTAEAKVQEISGVAFIFNQRFFQELRQETGESFPIRGPSSEADSAYADDTPGSLKKCVTFFPDKQLFPKCLEC
;
A
#
# COMPACT_ATOMS: atom_id res chain seq x y z
N MET A 1 12.33 40.18 40.79
CA MET A 1 12.15 38.72 40.71
C MET A 1 10.97 38.46 39.81
N GLY A 2 11.26 38.14 38.55
CA GLY A 2 10.25 37.79 37.55
C GLY A 2 10.93 36.77 36.67
N ASP A 3 10.86 35.51 37.10
CA ASP A 3 11.39 34.39 36.36
C ASP A 3 10.58 34.22 35.07
N GLY A 4 11.12 34.76 33.99
CA GLY A 4 10.73 34.39 32.65
C GLY A 4 11.10 32.93 32.44
N ALA A 5 10.10 32.06 32.55
CA ALA A 5 10.22 30.67 32.13
C ALA A 5 10.61 30.67 30.64
N LYS A 6 11.89 30.39 30.37
CA LYS A 6 12.37 30.04 29.03
C LYS A 6 11.60 28.79 28.60
N ALA A 7 10.86 28.91 27.50
CA ALA A 7 10.28 27.75 26.83
C ALA A 7 11.40 26.75 26.49
N ASP A 8 11.16 25.48 26.81
CA ASP A 8 12.03 24.37 26.50
C ASP A 8 12.14 24.21 24.96
N PRO A 9 13.34 24.15 24.36
CA PRO A 9 13.51 24.02 22.90
C PRO A 9 12.97 22.70 22.29
N GLY A 10 12.41 21.80 23.11
CA GLY A 10 12.01 20.45 22.73
C GLY A 10 10.49 20.20 22.61
N SER A 11 9.61 21.16 22.92
CA SER A 11 8.15 20.91 22.84
C SER A 11 7.60 21.25 21.46
N HIS A 12 7.76 20.35 20.48
CA HIS A 12 6.97 20.42 19.25
C HIS A 12 5.48 20.29 19.60
N ASP A 13 4.63 21.18 19.08
CA ASP A 13 3.17 21.04 19.20
C ASP A 13 2.75 19.73 18.51
N ALA A 14 1.92 18.92 19.18
CA ALA A 14 1.35 17.70 18.63
C ALA A 14 0.71 17.92 17.25
N HIS A 15 0.17 19.11 16.99
CA HIS A 15 -0.36 19.48 15.68
C HIS A 15 0.71 19.52 14.58
N GLU A 16 1.89 20.05 14.87
CA GLU A 16 3.01 20.13 13.93
C GLU A 16 3.54 18.74 13.60
N LEU A 17 3.72 17.89 14.61
CA LEU A 17 4.16 16.50 14.44
C LEU A 17 3.17 15.69 13.59
N PHE A 18 1.86 15.91 13.80
CA PHE A 18 0.84 15.28 12.96
C PHE A 18 0.86 15.83 11.52
N ASP A 19 1.06 17.13 11.33
CA ASP A 19 1.20 17.72 10.00
C ASP A 19 2.46 17.19 9.28
N GLU A 20 3.56 16.96 9.99
CA GLU A 20 4.76 16.31 9.45
C GLU A 20 4.48 14.87 9.02
N LEU A 21 3.78 14.09 9.86
CA LEU A 21 3.32 12.74 9.51
C LEU A 21 2.47 12.75 8.24
N VAL A 22 1.51 13.67 8.15
CA VAL A 22 0.65 13.83 6.97
C VAL A 22 1.48 14.23 5.74
N GLY A 23 2.48 15.10 5.90
CA GLY A 23 3.35 15.58 4.83
C GLY A 23 4.45 14.61 4.39
N ALA A 24 4.79 13.60 5.20
CA ALA A 24 5.89 12.69 4.92
C ALA A 24 5.72 11.91 3.59
N THR A 25 6.79 11.89 2.79
CA THR A 25 6.80 11.34 1.41
C THR A 25 7.63 10.06 1.24
N THR A 26 8.22 9.56 2.32
CA THR A 26 9.02 8.33 2.35
C THR A 26 8.65 7.47 3.56
N CYS A 27 8.85 6.15 3.46
CA CYS A 27 8.54 5.23 4.56
C CYS A 27 9.30 5.59 5.84
N ARG A 28 10.61 5.84 5.76
CA ARG A 28 11.43 6.28 6.91
C ARG A 28 10.96 7.60 7.52
N ALA A 29 10.62 8.59 6.70
CA ALA A 29 10.11 9.87 7.21
C ALA A 29 8.76 9.69 7.92
N THR A 30 7.85 8.88 7.34
CA THR A 30 6.55 8.57 7.96
C THR A 30 6.73 7.87 9.32
N LEU A 31 7.59 6.86 9.40
CA LEU A 31 7.84 6.13 10.65
C LEU A 31 8.51 7.03 11.71
N ARG A 32 9.45 7.89 11.30
CA ARG A 32 10.10 8.87 12.19
C ARG A 32 9.11 9.88 12.75
N ALA A 33 8.33 10.53 11.88
CA ALA A 33 7.35 11.52 12.29
C ALA A 33 6.28 10.90 13.21
N PHE A 34 5.85 9.67 12.92
CA PHE A 34 4.96 8.93 13.81
C PHE A 34 5.61 8.62 15.17
N GLY A 35 6.87 8.16 15.18
CA GLY A 35 7.61 7.92 16.43
C GLY A 35 7.67 9.16 17.32
N LEU A 36 8.03 10.32 16.75
CA LEU A 36 8.06 11.59 17.48
C LEU A 36 6.67 11.98 18.02
N LEU A 37 5.62 11.77 17.22
CA LEU A 37 4.24 12.00 17.64
C LEU A 37 3.86 11.10 18.83
N CYS A 38 4.27 9.83 18.80
CA CYS A 38 4.05 8.87 19.90
C CYS A 38 4.88 9.21 21.14
N ASP A 39 6.11 9.66 20.99
CA ASP A 39 6.95 10.08 22.13
C ASP A 39 6.32 11.28 22.85
N HIS A 40 5.72 12.21 22.09
CA HIS A 40 5.04 13.38 22.64
C HIS A 40 3.66 13.04 23.25
N LEU A 41 2.89 12.16 22.62
CA LEU A 41 1.51 11.84 23.03
C LEU A 41 1.38 10.57 23.90
N GLY A 42 2.45 9.79 24.06
CA GLY A 42 2.42 8.42 24.58
C GLY A 42 2.15 7.37 23.48
N TRP A 43 2.54 6.11 23.73
CA TRP A 43 2.35 5.01 22.76
C TRP A 43 0.87 4.89 22.34
N PRO A 44 0.58 4.78 21.04
CA PRO A 44 -0.72 5.16 20.53
C PRO A 44 -1.73 4.01 20.60
N PHE A 45 -2.72 4.17 21.46
CA PHE A 45 -4.07 3.68 21.15
C PHE A 45 -4.77 4.75 20.30
N TYR A 46 -5.47 4.35 19.23
CA TYR A 46 -6.21 5.25 18.32
C TYR A 46 -7.03 6.30 19.07
N HIS A 47 -7.75 5.89 20.13
CA HIS A 47 -8.54 6.78 20.98
C HIS A 47 -7.72 7.85 21.70
N THR A 48 -6.53 7.51 22.19
CA THR A 48 -5.61 8.43 22.88
C THR A 48 -5.09 9.49 21.92
N VAL A 49 -4.62 9.07 20.74
CA VAL A 49 -4.10 9.97 19.70
C VAL A 49 -5.21 10.91 19.23
N LYS A 50 -6.39 10.39 18.92
CA LYS A 50 -7.54 11.19 18.50
C LYS A 50 -7.95 12.22 19.55
N HIS A 51 -8.07 11.81 20.82
CA HIS A 51 -8.48 12.71 21.90
C HIS A 51 -7.47 13.86 22.09
N ARG A 52 -6.18 13.56 21.96
CA ARG A 52 -5.10 14.55 22.12
C ARG A 52 -4.85 15.39 20.86
N LEU A 53 -5.26 14.92 19.68
CA LEU A 53 -5.19 15.63 18.40
C LEU A 53 -6.57 16.12 17.92
N ASN A 54 -7.25 16.88 18.77
CA ASN A 54 -8.51 17.52 18.42
C ASN A 54 -8.26 18.89 17.78
N TYR A 55 -8.01 18.91 16.47
CA TYR A 55 -7.85 20.16 15.73
C TYR A 55 -8.37 20.05 14.29
N TRP A 56 -8.63 21.20 13.69
CA TRP A 56 -9.43 21.30 12.46
C TRP A 56 -8.91 20.47 11.28
N LYS A 57 -7.59 20.30 11.12
CA LYS A 57 -7.05 19.50 10.00
C LYS A 57 -7.12 17.99 10.26
N ALA A 58 -7.22 17.54 11.51
CA ALA A 58 -7.30 16.12 11.87
C ALA A 58 -8.75 15.63 12.01
N ASN A 59 -9.66 16.50 12.45
CA ASN A 59 -11.06 16.13 12.73
C ASN A 59 -11.79 15.50 11.54
N ALA A 60 -11.54 15.98 10.32
CA ALA A 60 -12.12 15.40 9.11
C ALA A 60 -11.61 13.97 8.81
N LEU A 61 -10.37 13.64 9.23
CA LEU A 61 -9.83 12.29 9.15
C LEU A 61 -10.47 11.40 10.23
N TRP A 62 -10.56 11.89 11.46
CA TRP A 62 -11.18 11.15 12.56
C TRP A 62 -12.62 10.77 12.26
N ALA A 63 -13.43 11.70 11.76
CA ALA A 63 -14.82 11.40 11.38
C ALA A 63 -14.93 10.26 10.35
N LYS A 64 -13.97 10.14 9.42
CA LYS A 64 -13.92 9.07 8.43
C LYS A 64 -13.53 7.72 9.04
N LEU A 65 -12.48 7.70 9.85
CA LEU A 65 -12.00 6.50 10.52
C LEU A 65 -13.00 6.01 11.57
N ASP A 66 -13.65 6.91 12.31
CA ASP A 66 -14.73 6.58 13.25
C ASP A 66 -15.94 5.97 12.54
N LYS A 67 -16.35 6.55 11.40
CA LYS A 67 -17.45 6.01 10.61
C LYS A 67 -17.14 4.58 10.14
N ARG A 68 -15.89 4.31 9.78
CA ARG A 68 -15.43 2.96 9.43
C ARG A 68 -15.44 2.05 10.67
N ALA A 69 -14.81 2.47 11.78
CA ALA A 69 -14.74 1.69 13.02
C ALA A 69 -16.12 1.36 13.64
N ALA A 70 -17.13 2.19 13.36
CA ALA A 70 -18.51 1.99 13.82
C ALA A 70 -19.31 0.94 13.02
N LEU A 71 -18.72 0.35 11.97
CA LEU A 71 -19.35 -0.74 11.24
C LEU A 71 -19.61 -1.94 12.17
N PRO A 72 -20.81 -2.57 12.11
CA PRO A 72 -21.22 -3.62 13.04
C PRO A 72 -20.31 -4.86 13.00
N GLU A 73 -19.71 -5.15 11.85
CA GLU A 73 -18.79 -6.27 11.63
C GLU A 73 -17.56 -6.20 12.53
N TYR A 74 -17.14 -5.00 12.95
CA TYR A 74 -16.00 -4.81 13.85
C TYR A 74 -16.35 -5.00 15.33
N MET A 75 -17.65 -5.10 15.67
CA MET A 75 -18.14 -5.27 17.04
C MET A 75 -17.52 -4.27 18.02
N THR A 76 -17.44 -2.98 17.65
CA THR A 76 -16.79 -1.93 18.45
C THR A 76 -15.31 -2.23 18.77
N GLY A 77 -14.59 -2.82 17.81
CA GLY A 77 -13.19 -3.21 17.97
C GLY A 77 -12.98 -4.40 18.90
N ARG A 78 -13.98 -5.30 19.00
CA ARG A 78 -13.90 -6.49 19.87
C ARG A 78 -13.97 -7.82 19.11
N ALA A 79 -14.19 -7.78 17.79
CA ALA A 79 -14.33 -8.98 16.97
C ALA A 79 -13.10 -9.91 17.04
N CYS A 80 -11.89 -9.34 17.17
CA CYS A 80 -10.63 -10.07 17.31
C CYS A 80 -9.86 -9.67 18.57
N ALA A 81 -10.56 -9.27 19.64
CA ALA A 81 -9.92 -8.90 20.90
C ALA A 81 -9.13 -10.08 21.48
N GLY A 82 -7.88 -9.81 21.87
CA GLY A 82 -6.97 -10.85 22.38
C GLY A 82 -6.27 -11.69 21.31
N THR A 83 -6.54 -11.44 20.02
CA THR A 83 -5.83 -12.09 18.92
C THR A 83 -4.60 -11.29 18.49
N THR A 84 -3.44 -11.95 18.40
CA THR A 84 -2.21 -11.38 17.87
C THR A 84 -1.99 -11.84 16.42
N CYS A 85 -1.98 -10.88 15.51
CA CYS A 85 -1.84 -11.09 14.07
C CYS A 85 -0.51 -10.54 13.57
N VAL A 86 0.21 -11.33 12.76
CA VAL A 86 1.38 -10.85 12.02
C VAL A 86 1.13 -10.81 10.52
N VAL A 87 1.35 -9.65 9.91
CA VAL A 87 1.31 -9.44 8.46
C VAL A 87 2.72 -9.37 7.89
N ILE A 88 3.05 -10.23 6.94
CA ILE A 88 4.35 -10.27 6.28
C ILE A 88 4.27 -9.47 4.98
N GLY A 89 4.92 -8.30 4.92
CA GLY A 89 5.01 -7.46 3.73
C GLY A 89 4.00 -6.30 3.67
N PRO A 90 4.43 -5.02 3.70
CA PRO A 90 3.60 -3.83 3.57
C PRO A 90 3.42 -3.46 2.10
N GLY A 91 3.07 -4.45 1.26
CA GLY A 91 2.43 -4.14 -0.01
C GLY A 91 1.08 -3.45 0.22
N PRO A 92 0.45 -2.87 -0.81
CA PRO A 92 -0.90 -2.32 -0.67
C PRO A 92 -1.88 -3.30 -0.02
N VAL A 93 -1.85 -4.57 -0.41
CA VAL A 93 -2.71 -5.62 0.17
C VAL A 93 -2.38 -5.86 1.64
N GLY A 94 -1.12 -6.08 2.01
CA GLY A 94 -0.73 -6.34 3.41
C GLY A 94 -1.07 -5.17 4.34
N LEU A 95 -0.79 -3.93 3.93
CA LEU A 95 -1.19 -2.75 4.71
C LEU A 95 -2.72 -2.63 4.82
N ARG A 96 -3.45 -2.91 3.74
CA ARG A 96 -4.91 -2.87 3.75
C ARG A 96 -5.51 -3.94 4.68
N THR A 97 -4.94 -5.13 4.69
CA THR A 97 -5.30 -6.21 5.62
C THR A 97 -5.01 -5.82 7.07
N ALA A 98 -3.84 -5.24 7.33
CA ALA A 98 -3.47 -4.75 8.67
C ALA A 98 -4.46 -3.71 9.20
N VAL A 99 -4.93 -2.80 8.33
CA VAL A 99 -5.97 -1.81 8.68
C VAL A 99 -7.29 -2.47 9.09
N GLU A 100 -7.76 -3.50 8.38
CA GLU A 100 -8.98 -4.23 8.80
C GLU A 100 -8.80 -4.96 10.13
N LEU A 101 -7.67 -5.66 10.29
CA LEU A 101 -7.35 -6.37 11.53
C LEU A 101 -7.32 -5.41 12.73
N ALA A 102 -6.77 -4.20 12.54
CA ALA A 102 -6.78 -3.17 13.56
C ALA A 102 -8.20 -2.67 13.88
N PHE A 103 -9.07 -2.47 12.89
CA PHE A 103 -10.47 -2.14 13.13
C PHE A 103 -11.23 -3.24 13.89
N MET A 104 -10.90 -4.51 13.64
CA MET A 104 -11.47 -5.66 14.37
C MET A 104 -10.96 -5.78 15.82
N GLY A 105 -9.95 -5.00 16.21
CA GLY A 105 -9.40 -4.99 17.57
C GLY A 105 -8.29 -6.01 17.83
N ALA A 106 -7.71 -6.61 16.78
CA ALA A 106 -6.54 -7.47 16.92
C ALA A 106 -5.29 -6.65 17.26
N ARG A 107 -4.33 -7.26 17.95
CA ARG A 107 -2.96 -6.73 18.00
C ARG A 107 -2.28 -7.05 16.68
N VAL A 108 -1.93 -6.03 15.90
CA VAL A 108 -1.38 -6.22 14.56
C VAL A 108 0.07 -5.80 14.52
N VAL A 109 0.94 -6.74 14.14
CA VAL A 109 2.35 -6.50 13.87
C VAL A 109 2.61 -6.71 12.39
N LEU A 110 3.33 -5.80 11.75
CA LEU A 110 3.70 -5.88 10.35
C LEU A 110 5.21 -5.92 10.23
N VAL A 111 5.73 -6.91 9.50
CA VAL A 111 7.17 -7.06 9.24
C VAL A 111 7.50 -6.79 7.76
N GLU A 112 8.55 -6.01 7.53
CA GLU A 112 9.08 -5.71 6.20
C GLU A 112 10.59 -5.74 6.19
N LYS A 113 11.15 -6.42 5.20
CA LYS A 113 12.60 -6.55 5.03
C LYS A 113 13.28 -5.29 4.49
N ARG A 114 12.55 -4.39 3.84
CA ARG A 114 13.04 -3.11 3.34
C ARG A 114 12.62 -1.97 4.26
N ASP A 115 13.11 -0.77 4.00
CA ASP A 115 12.74 0.45 4.70
C ASP A 115 12.26 1.57 3.76
N ALA A 116 12.04 1.24 2.49
CA ALA A 116 11.68 2.20 1.46
C ALA A 116 10.62 1.65 0.50
N PHE A 117 9.71 2.54 0.10
CA PHE A 117 8.75 2.29 -0.98
C PHE A 117 9.27 2.92 -2.27
N SER A 118 9.82 2.09 -3.16
CA SER A 118 10.54 2.52 -4.36
C SER A 118 9.80 2.32 -5.69
N ARG A 119 8.68 1.58 -5.69
CA ARG A 119 7.96 1.23 -6.92
C ARG A 119 7.11 2.38 -7.43
N ASN A 120 7.46 2.92 -8.61
CA ASN A 120 6.76 4.02 -9.25
C ASN A 120 5.64 3.58 -10.19
N ASN A 121 5.61 2.30 -10.59
CA ASN A 121 4.55 1.76 -11.45
C ASN A 121 3.16 2.09 -10.90
N VAL A 122 2.23 2.30 -11.82
CA VAL A 122 0.90 2.82 -11.55
C VAL A 122 -0.12 1.69 -11.60
N LEU A 123 -0.94 1.61 -10.56
CA LEU A 123 -2.06 0.68 -10.42
C LEU A 123 -3.34 1.39 -10.82
N HIS A 124 -4.13 0.74 -11.67
CA HIS A 124 -5.53 1.10 -11.86
C HIS A 124 -6.35 0.71 -10.63
N LEU A 125 -7.34 1.52 -10.30
CA LEU A 125 -8.23 1.36 -9.14
C LEU A 125 -9.67 1.25 -9.65
N TRP A 126 -10.36 0.21 -9.21
CA TRP A 126 -11.79 0.09 -9.47
C TRP A 126 -12.59 1.09 -8.62
N PRO A 127 -13.82 1.45 -9.02
CA PRO A 127 -14.65 2.40 -8.29
C PRO A 127 -14.79 2.10 -6.79
N PHE A 128 -14.97 0.83 -6.43
CA PHE A 128 -15.09 0.43 -5.02
C PHE A 128 -13.79 0.65 -4.24
N THR A 129 -12.63 0.44 -4.87
CA THR A 129 -11.32 0.68 -4.24
C THR A 129 -11.08 2.18 -4.03
N ILE A 130 -11.49 3.01 -4.98
CA ILE A 130 -11.46 4.48 -4.82
C ILE A 130 -12.35 4.89 -3.65
N HIS A 131 -13.56 4.34 -3.56
CA HIS A 131 -14.50 4.62 -2.48
C HIS A 131 -13.92 4.21 -1.11
N ASP A 132 -13.36 2.99 -1.01
CA ASP A 132 -12.71 2.46 0.19
C ASP A 132 -11.58 3.38 0.67
N LEU A 133 -10.63 3.73 -0.22
CA LEU A 133 -9.51 4.61 0.12
C LEU A 133 -9.96 6.02 0.49
N ARG A 134 -11.01 6.57 -0.15
CA ARG A 134 -11.64 7.85 0.27
C ARG A 134 -12.28 7.74 1.65
N GLY A 135 -12.84 6.59 1.98
CA GLY A 135 -13.37 6.23 3.30
C GLY A 135 -12.28 6.17 4.38
N LEU A 136 -11.05 5.81 4.03
CA LEU A 136 -9.89 5.82 4.92
C LEU A 136 -9.14 7.16 4.95
N GLY A 137 -9.67 8.20 4.29
CA GLY A 137 -9.06 9.53 4.28
C GLY A 137 -7.89 9.72 3.33
N ALA A 138 -7.77 8.92 2.26
CA ALA A 138 -6.66 9.01 1.30
C ALA A 138 -6.35 10.43 0.80
N LYS A 139 -7.37 11.28 0.59
CA LYS A 139 -7.19 12.67 0.14
C LYS A 139 -6.47 13.57 1.17
N LYS A 140 -6.54 13.23 2.46
CA LYS A 140 -5.79 13.92 3.53
C LYS A 140 -4.29 13.68 3.40
N PHE A 141 -3.91 12.44 3.09
CA PHE A 141 -2.51 12.04 2.98
C PHE A 141 -1.91 12.26 1.59
N TYR A 142 -2.77 12.35 0.56
CA TYR A 142 -2.38 12.61 -0.81
C TYR A 142 -3.46 13.46 -1.49
N GLY A 143 -3.27 14.79 -1.51
CA GLY A 143 -4.28 15.74 -2.02
C GLY A 143 -4.68 15.52 -3.48
N LYS A 144 -3.80 14.91 -4.29
CA LYS A 144 -4.05 14.55 -5.70
C LYS A 144 -4.79 13.22 -5.86
N PHE A 145 -5.17 12.53 -4.77
CA PHE A 145 -5.82 11.22 -4.82
C PHE A 145 -7.14 11.29 -5.60
N CYS A 146 -7.18 10.63 -6.75
CA CYS A 146 -8.36 10.48 -7.61
C CYS A 146 -9.17 11.78 -7.74
N GLY A 147 -8.49 12.88 -8.05
CA GLY A 147 -9.12 14.16 -8.40
C GLY A 147 -9.58 14.14 -9.86
N ALA A 148 -10.74 14.74 -10.14
CA ALA A 148 -11.39 14.67 -11.45
C ALA A 148 -11.62 13.21 -11.91
N SER A 149 -11.22 12.87 -13.13
CA SER A 149 -11.36 11.55 -13.74
C SER A 149 -10.14 10.63 -13.50
N ILE A 150 -9.35 10.86 -12.44
CA ILE A 150 -8.18 10.01 -12.14
C ILE A 150 -8.62 8.76 -11.37
N ASP A 151 -8.29 7.58 -11.91
CA ASP A 151 -8.69 6.25 -11.42
C ASP A 151 -7.49 5.36 -11.07
N HIS A 152 -6.32 5.95 -10.82
CA HIS A 152 -5.07 5.20 -10.66
C HIS A 152 -4.11 5.87 -9.68
N ILE A 153 -3.17 5.09 -9.17
CA ILE A 153 -2.18 5.55 -8.19
C ILE A 153 -0.86 4.78 -8.31
N SER A 154 0.27 5.45 -8.11
CA SER A 154 1.56 4.73 -8.02
C SER A 154 1.60 3.83 -6.78
N ILE A 155 2.25 2.67 -6.90
CA ILE A 155 2.36 1.68 -5.81
C ILE A 155 2.90 2.34 -4.54
N ARG A 156 3.98 3.12 -4.64
CA ARG A 156 4.58 3.78 -3.47
C ARG A 156 3.63 4.78 -2.78
N GLN A 157 2.81 5.51 -3.53
CA GLN A 157 1.87 6.48 -2.93
C GLN A 157 0.75 5.75 -2.21
N LEU A 158 0.23 4.66 -2.78
CA LEU A 158 -0.76 3.81 -2.11
C LEU A 158 -0.21 3.20 -0.82
N GLN A 159 1.05 2.73 -0.84
CA GLN A 159 1.73 2.23 0.36
C GLN A 159 1.88 3.32 1.43
N LEU A 160 2.23 4.56 1.07
CA LEU A 160 2.35 5.66 2.04
C LEU A 160 1.01 6.03 2.68
N ILE A 161 -0.06 6.09 1.88
CA ILE A 161 -1.41 6.37 2.40
C ILE A 161 -1.81 5.31 3.42
N LEU A 162 -1.73 4.03 3.04
CA LEU A 162 -2.14 2.93 3.91
C LEU A 162 -1.23 2.76 5.12
N LEU A 163 0.07 3.05 5.00
CA LEU A 163 1.00 3.07 6.14
C LEU A 163 0.57 4.09 7.18
N LYS A 164 0.24 5.32 6.77
CA LYS A 164 -0.21 6.37 7.70
C LYS A 164 -1.50 5.95 8.42
N VAL A 165 -2.45 5.37 7.69
CA VAL A 165 -3.70 4.85 8.30
C VAL A 165 -3.39 3.71 9.28
N ALA A 166 -2.57 2.74 8.89
CA ALA A 166 -2.19 1.61 9.75
C ALA A 166 -1.52 2.07 11.05
N LEU A 167 -0.55 3.00 10.96
CA LEU A 167 0.13 3.56 12.13
C LEU A 167 -0.87 4.26 13.07
N LEU A 168 -1.75 5.12 12.53
CA LEU A 168 -2.76 5.82 13.33
C LEU A 168 -3.75 4.88 14.03
N LEU A 169 -4.00 3.69 13.47
CA LEU A 169 -4.81 2.64 14.07
C LEU A 169 -4.04 1.75 15.06
N GLY A 170 -2.76 2.02 15.30
CA GLY A 170 -1.94 1.29 16.28
C GLY A 170 -1.25 0.04 15.73
N VAL A 171 -1.16 -0.13 14.41
CA VAL A 171 -0.39 -1.24 13.82
C VAL A 171 1.10 -1.05 14.10
N GLU A 172 1.74 -2.04 14.71
CA GLU A 172 3.18 -2.07 14.99
C GLU A 172 3.94 -2.41 13.69
N VAL A 173 4.72 -1.48 13.13
CA VAL A 173 5.42 -1.68 11.85
C VAL A 173 6.93 -1.79 12.05
N HIS A 174 7.50 -2.93 11.69
CA HIS A 174 8.94 -3.21 11.77
C HIS A 174 9.55 -3.34 10.37
N VAL A 175 10.34 -2.34 10.00
CA VAL A 175 11.14 -2.32 8.76
C VAL A 175 12.54 -2.89 9.00
N ASN A 176 13.23 -3.29 7.92
CA ASN A 176 14.52 -4.01 7.98
C ASN A 176 14.46 -5.33 8.77
N VAL A 177 13.28 -5.95 8.83
CA VAL A 177 13.05 -7.24 9.49
C VAL A 177 12.52 -8.23 8.45
N GLU A 178 13.35 -9.21 8.09
CA GLU A 178 12.97 -10.25 7.15
C GLU A 178 12.41 -11.47 7.88
N PHE A 179 11.15 -11.80 7.60
CA PHE A 179 10.57 -13.09 7.98
C PHE A 179 11.31 -14.24 7.27
N LYS A 180 11.65 -15.29 8.02
CA LYS A 180 12.30 -16.50 7.51
C LYS A 180 11.35 -17.69 7.50
N GLN A 181 10.80 -18.04 8.65
CA GLN A 181 9.88 -19.16 8.80
C GLN A 181 9.04 -19.05 10.08
N LEU A 182 8.00 -19.89 10.17
CA LEU A 182 7.27 -20.10 11.42
C LEU A 182 8.07 -21.02 12.33
N VAL A 183 8.02 -20.74 13.62
CA VAL A 183 8.57 -21.59 14.67
C VAL A 183 7.41 -22.21 15.43
N GLU A 184 7.33 -23.54 15.36
CA GLU A 184 6.35 -24.32 16.09
C GLU A 184 6.60 -24.24 17.60
N PRO A 185 5.52 -24.21 18.42
CA PRO A 185 5.67 -24.27 19.86
C PRO A 185 6.28 -25.62 20.29
N PRO A 186 7.26 -25.63 21.21
CA PRO A 186 7.85 -26.87 21.71
C PRO A 186 6.79 -27.73 22.41
N GLY A 187 6.63 -28.98 21.97
CA GLY A 187 5.55 -29.89 22.39
C GLY A 187 5.51 -30.32 23.87
N SER A 188 6.37 -29.77 24.73
CA SER A 188 6.45 -30.10 26.16
C SER A 188 6.14 -28.94 27.11
N GLN A 189 5.93 -27.71 26.60
CA GLN A 189 5.59 -26.54 27.42
C GLN A 189 4.19 -26.04 27.05
N GLU A 190 3.22 -26.22 27.94
CA GLU A 190 1.81 -25.83 27.77
C GLU A 190 1.58 -24.30 27.60
N GLN A 191 2.63 -23.48 27.55
CA GLN A 191 2.55 -22.01 27.52
C GLN A 191 3.28 -21.33 26.35
N ALA A 192 3.91 -22.08 25.43
CA ALA A 192 4.57 -21.47 24.28
C ALA A 192 3.63 -21.42 23.07
N GLY A 193 3.46 -20.24 22.46
CA GLY A 193 2.70 -20.06 21.22
C GLY A 193 3.55 -20.22 19.96
N TRP A 194 2.92 -20.10 18.79
CA TRP A 194 3.61 -20.01 17.51
C TRP A 194 4.43 -18.72 17.44
N ARG A 195 5.63 -18.79 16.86
CA ARG A 195 6.52 -17.62 16.73
C ARG A 195 7.06 -17.47 15.32
N LEU A 196 7.80 -16.39 15.10
CA LEU A 196 8.45 -16.10 13.83
C LEU A 196 9.97 -16.18 13.98
N GLU A 197 10.63 -16.93 13.09
CA GLU A 197 12.06 -16.71 12.87
C GLU A 197 12.22 -15.49 11.95
N VAL A 198 12.99 -14.50 12.43
CA VAL A 198 13.24 -13.25 11.70
C VAL A 198 14.74 -12.96 11.60
N HIS A 199 15.10 -12.11 10.64
CA HIS A 199 16.44 -11.54 10.52
C HIS A 199 16.36 -10.01 10.65
N PRO A 200 17.13 -9.37 11.55
CA PRO A 200 18.11 -9.98 12.47
C PRO A 200 17.44 -10.80 13.59
N LYS A 201 18.08 -11.89 14.03
CA LYS A 201 17.52 -12.82 15.04
C LYS A 201 17.30 -12.18 16.41
N THR A 202 18.01 -11.09 16.70
CA THR A 202 17.89 -10.32 17.94
C THR A 202 16.65 -9.42 17.99
N HIS A 203 15.90 -9.31 16.89
CA HIS A 203 14.75 -8.42 16.83
C HIS A 203 13.59 -8.94 17.71
N PRO A 204 12.97 -8.10 18.57
CA PRO A 204 11.98 -8.53 19.56
C PRO A 204 10.74 -9.25 19.00
N VAL A 205 10.34 -8.95 17.76
CA VAL A 205 9.21 -9.62 17.08
C VAL A 205 9.36 -11.15 17.04
N GLY A 206 10.59 -11.69 17.03
CA GLY A 206 10.79 -13.13 17.04
C GLY A 206 10.37 -13.82 18.35
N GLN A 207 10.14 -13.05 19.42
CA GLN A 207 9.72 -13.54 20.73
C GLN A 207 8.20 -13.44 20.94
N LEU A 208 7.48 -12.86 19.98
CA LEU A 208 6.03 -12.69 20.06
C LEU A 208 5.32 -14.01 19.78
N ASP A 209 4.40 -14.40 20.66
CA ASP A 209 3.44 -15.46 20.39
C ASP A 209 2.34 -14.93 19.45
N VAL A 210 2.06 -15.69 18.39
CA VAL A 210 1.22 -15.27 17.27
C VAL A 210 0.08 -16.27 17.06
N ASP A 211 -1.14 -15.77 16.94
CA ASP A 211 -2.32 -16.60 16.67
C ASP A 211 -2.61 -16.69 15.17
N VAL A 212 -2.35 -15.60 14.43
CA VAL A 212 -2.66 -15.50 13.00
C VAL A 212 -1.46 -14.95 12.24
N VAL A 213 -1.08 -15.62 11.15
CA VAL A 213 -0.07 -15.12 10.21
C VAL A 213 -0.68 -14.88 8.83
N ILE A 214 -0.40 -13.73 8.23
CA ILE A 214 -0.88 -13.35 6.90
C ILE A 214 0.34 -13.13 5.98
N GLY A 215 0.48 -13.98 4.97
CA GLY A 215 1.48 -13.83 3.91
C GLY A 215 1.04 -12.82 2.85
N ALA A 216 1.59 -11.62 2.87
CA ALA A 216 1.32 -10.55 1.89
C ALA A 216 2.61 -10.05 1.20
N ASP A 217 3.63 -10.91 1.11
CA ASP A 217 4.98 -10.63 0.62
C ASP A 217 5.14 -10.81 -0.91
N GLY A 218 4.02 -10.94 -1.62
CA GLY A 218 3.94 -11.03 -3.07
C GLY A 218 4.35 -12.41 -3.61
N ARG A 219 5.01 -12.44 -4.77
CA ARG A 219 5.34 -13.70 -5.47
C ARG A 219 6.25 -14.63 -4.66
N ARG A 220 7.05 -14.11 -3.72
CA ARG A 220 7.92 -14.94 -2.87
C ARG A 220 7.07 -15.95 -2.10
N ASN A 221 6.03 -15.48 -1.41
CA ASN A 221 5.14 -16.25 -0.55
C ASN A 221 5.95 -17.22 0.32
N THR A 222 6.55 -16.62 1.34
CA THR A 222 7.45 -17.24 2.30
C THR A 222 6.76 -18.23 3.25
N LEU A 223 5.44 -18.27 3.30
CA LEU A 223 4.71 -19.24 4.13
C LEU A 223 4.65 -20.63 3.45
N PRO A 224 5.07 -21.71 4.14
CA PRO A 224 4.97 -23.06 3.62
C PRO A 224 3.53 -23.59 3.65
N GLY A 225 3.29 -24.74 3.00
CA GLY A 225 1.99 -25.44 3.02
C GLY A 225 0.98 -25.03 1.94
N PHE A 226 1.21 -23.92 1.23
CA PHE A 226 0.31 -23.45 0.17
C PHE A 226 0.74 -23.96 -1.22
N LYS A 227 0.02 -24.97 -1.74
CA LYS A 227 0.22 -25.45 -3.13
C LYS A 227 -0.20 -24.38 -4.13
N ARG A 228 0.67 -24.09 -5.10
CA ARG A 228 0.37 -23.12 -6.17
C ARG A 228 -0.09 -23.82 -7.44
N LYS A 229 -1.06 -23.22 -8.10
CA LYS A 229 -1.45 -23.58 -9.47
C LYS A 229 -0.69 -22.66 -10.41
N GLU A 230 0.21 -23.22 -11.22
CA GLU A 230 0.88 -22.48 -12.27
C GLU A 230 0.08 -22.61 -13.56
N PHE A 231 -0.32 -21.49 -14.14
CA PHE A 231 -0.94 -21.45 -15.46
C PHE A 231 0.09 -20.95 -16.47
N ARG A 232 0.52 -21.83 -17.37
CA ARG A 232 1.45 -21.47 -18.44
C ARG A 232 0.69 -21.17 -19.72
N GLY A 233 0.53 -19.89 -20.01
CA GLY A 233 -0.02 -19.40 -21.27
C GLY A 233 1.03 -19.32 -22.40
N LYS A 234 0.66 -18.62 -23.47
CA LYS A 234 1.63 -18.22 -24.51
C LYS A 234 2.71 -17.33 -23.90
N LEU A 235 3.90 -17.32 -24.53
CA LEU A 235 4.95 -16.38 -24.14
C LEU A 235 4.41 -14.96 -24.20
N ALA A 236 4.59 -14.23 -23.11
CA ALA A 236 4.08 -12.90 -22.92
C ALA A 236 5.11 -12.12 -22.09
N ILE A 237 5.77 -11.15 -22.72
CA ILE A 237 6.74 -10.26 -22.08
C ILE A 237 6.02 -8.94 -21.80
N ALA A 238 6.30 -8.28 -20.68
CA ALA A 238 5.64 -7.05 -20.29
C ALA A 238 6.69 -5.97 -20.03
N ILE A 239 6.62 -4.86 -20.76
CA ILE A 239 7.48 -3.69 -20.52
C ILE A 239 6.69 -2.62 -19.79
N THR A 240 7.28 -1.98 -18.77
CA THR A 240 6.71 -0.82 -18.09
C THR A 240 7.75 0.29 -18.03
N ALA A 241 7.37 1.51 -18.42
CA ALA A 241 8.23 2.67 -18.38
C ALA A 241 7.60 3.79 -17.54
N ASN A 242 8.44 4.58 -16.86
CA ASN A 242 8.00 5.77 -16.13
C ASN A 242 8.87 6.96 -16.57
N PHE A 243 8.22 8.01 -17.07
CA PHE A 243 8.88 9.26 -17.45
C PHE A 243 8.60 10.34 -16.39
N MET A 244 9.49 11.31 -16.28
CA MET A 244 9.29 12.46 -15.39
C MET A 244 8.11 13.30 -15.89
N ASN A 245 7.13 13.55 -15.02
CA ASN A 245 6.02 14.46 -15.28
C ASN A 245 6.32 15.80 -14.60
N ARG A 246 6.51 16.87 -15.39
CA ARG A 246 6.83 18.21 -14.90
C ARG A 246 5.58 19.05 -14.57
N HIS A 247 4.40 18.49 -14.78
CA HIS A 247 3.10 19.12 -14.53
C HIS A 247 2.90 20.42 -15.32
N THR A 248 3.47 20.51 -16.51
CA THR A 248 3.21 21.61 -17.44
C THR A 248 1.79 21.53 -18.02
N THR A 249 1.26 22.66 -18.48
CA THR A 249 -0.05 22.69 -19.16
C THR A 249 -0.09 21.82 -20.41
N ALA A 250 1.04 21.70 -21.12
CA ALA A 250 1.15 20.83 -22.29
C ALA A 250 1.03 19.35 -21.90
N GLU A 251 1.77 18.88 -20.89
CA GLU A 251 1.68 17.50 -20.39
C GLU A 251 0.27 17.18 -19.85
N ALA A 252 -0.40 18.14 -19.20
CA ALA A 252 -1.74 17.95 -18.65
C ALA A 252 -2.85 17.80 -19.72
N LYS A 253 -2.62 18.28 -20.95
CA LYS A 253 -3.57 18.16 -22.07
C LYS A 253 -3.48 16.81 -22.79
N VAL A 254 -2.38 16.07 -22.61
CA VAL A 254 -2.21 14.75 -23.23
C VAL A 254 -3.21 13.78 -22.64
N GLN A 255 -4.02 13.16 -23.50
CA GLN A 255 -5.04 12.21 -23.08
C GLN A 255 -4.42 10.89 -22.61
N GLU A 256 -5.06 10.30 -21.61
CA GLU A 256 -4.67 9.00 -21.08
C GLU A 256 -5.08 7.89 -22.06
N ILE A 257 -4.26 6.84 -22.17
CA ILE A 257 -4.57 5.71 -23.03
C ILE A 257 -5.14 4.56 -22.19
N SER A 258 -6.41 4.29 -22.41
CA SER A 258 -7.23 3.44 -21.58
C SER A 258 -7.15 1.95 -21.90
N GLY A 259 -5.95 1.35 -21.82
CA GLY A 259 -5.76 -0.05 -22.20
C GLY A 259 -6.20 -0.31 -23.64
N VAL A 260 -5.40 0.15 -24.60
CA VAL A 260 -5.61 -0.14 -26.04
C VAL A 260 -5.32 -1.61 -26.30
N ALA A 261 -6.29 -2.50 -26.09
CA ALA A 261 -6.13 -3.86 -26.57
C ALA A 261 -5.99 -3.82 -28.10
N PHE A 262 -5.00 -4.55 -28.63
CA PHE A 262 -4.71 -4.68 -30.06
C PHE A 262 -5.97 -4.96 -30.87
N ILE A 263 -6.88 -5.75 -30.32
CA ILE A 263 -8.14 -6.15 -30.94
C ILE A 263 -8.99 -4.92 -31.35
N PHE A 264 -8.99 -3.85 -30.54
CA PHE A 264 -9.80 -2.66 -30.78
C PHE A 264 -9.08 -1.54 -31.54
N ASN A 265 -7.74 -1.57 -31.58
CA ASN A 265 -6.94 -0.49 -32.19
C ASN A 265 -5.87 -1.02 -33.16
N GLN A 266 -6.25 -2.00 -33.98
CA GLN A 266 -5.33 -2.66 -34.91
C GLN A 266 -4.61 -1.68 -35.83
N ARG A 267 -5.30 -0.64 -36.32
CA ARG A 267 -4.73 0.39 -37.17
C ARG A 267 -3.56 1.12 -36.50
N PHE A 268 -3.75 1.57 -35.25
CA PHE A 268 -2.69 2.22 -34.47
C PHE A 268 -1.45 1.33 -34.33
N PHE A 269 -1.63 0.05 -34.00
CA PHE A 269 -0.50 -0.88 -33.85
C PHE A 269 0.17 -1.25 -35.19
N GLN A 270 -0.58 -1.27 -36.28
CA GLN A 270 -0.01 -1.45 -37.63
C GLN A 270 0.83 -0.23 -38.04
N GLU A 271 0.32 0.98 -37.84
CA GLU A 271 1.03 2.24 -38.10
C GLU A 271 2.30 2.33 -37.24
N LEU A 272 2.20 2.05 -35.94
CA LEU A 272 3.35 2.02 -35.03
C LEU A 272 4.44 1.05 -35.51
N ARG A 273 4.05 -0.14 -35.98
CA ARG A 273 5.00 -1.12 -36.53
C ARG A 273 5.64 -0.64 -37.83
N GLN A 274 4.89 0.03 -38.69
CA GLN A 274 5.43 0.58 -39.94
C GLN A 274 6.45 1.69 -39.67
N GLU A 275 6.19 2.55 -38.69
CA GLU A 275 7.07 3.68 -38.35
C GLU A 275 8.31 3.26 -37.53
N THR A 276 8.15 2.38 -36.56
CA THR A 276 9.21 2.04 -35.59
C THR A 276 9.90 0.70 -35.85
N GLY A 277 9.30 -0.15 -36.68
CA GLY A 277 9.69 -1.56 -36.83
C GLY A 277 9.31 -2.45 -35.64
N GLU A 278 8.78 -1.88 -34.55
CA GLU A 278 8.44 -2.61 -33.33
C GLU A 278 7.01 -3.16 -33.38
N SER A 279 6.84 -4.42 -32.99
CA SER A 279 5.54 -5.09 -32.91
C SER A 279 5.09 -5.18 -31.46
N PHE A 280 3.94 -4.56 -31.17
CA PHE A 280 3.39 -4.42 -29.82
C PHE A 280 1.95 -4.96 -29.71
N PRO A 281 1.72 -6.27 -29.81
CA PRO A 281 0.39 -6.84 -29.57
C PRO A 281 -0.03 -6.68 -28.11
N ILE A 282 -0.93 -5.75 -27.78
CA ILE A 282 -1.59 -5.71 -26.46
C ILE A 282 -2.76 -6.71 -26.47
N ARG A 283 -2.64 -7.84 -25.76
CA ARG A 283 -3.78 -8.77 -25.61
C ARG A 283 -4.79 -8.24 -24.60
N GLY A 284 -6.05 -8.12 -25.03
CA GLY A 284 -7.20 -8.06 -24.11
C GLY A 284 -7.46 -9.43 -23.47
N PRO A 285 -8.29 -9.53 -22.41
CA PRO A 285 -8.60 -10.79 -21.74
C PRO A 285 -9.18 -11.79 -22.74
N SER A 286 -8.64 -13.01 -22.75
CA SER A 286 -9.01 -14.07 -23.68
C SER A 286 -9.85 -15.13 -22.97
N SER A 287 -11.12 -14.83 -22.67
CA SER A 287 -12.19 -15.82 -22.47
C SER A 287 -13.52 -15.13 -22.14
N GLU A 288 -14.61 -15.66 -22.68
CA GLU A 288 -16.01 -15.24 -22.50
C GLU A 288 -16.51 -15.23 -21.03
N ALA A 289 -15.71 -15.68 -20.06
CA ALA A 289 -16.05 -15.67 -18.63
C ALA A 289 -15.84 -14.31 -17.94
N ASP A 290 -15.15 -13.36 -18.58
CA ASP A 290 -14.93 -12.00 -18.06
C ASP A 290 -15.74 -10.94 -18.85
N SER A 291 -16.74 -11.37 -19.64
CA SER A 291 -17.57 -10.52 -20.51
C SER A 291 -18.74 -9.83 -19.79
N ALA A 292 -18.99 -10.16 -18.51
CA ALA A 292 -19.91 -9.37 -17.70
C ALA A 292 -19.20 -8.09 -17.28
N TYR A 293 -19.79 -6.94 -17.59
CA TYR A 293 -19.34 -5.57 -17.26
C TYR A 293 -18.36 -4.92 -18.25
N ALA A 294 -18.67 -5.00 -19.54
CA ALA A 294 -18.44 -3.87 -20.44
C ALA A 294 -19.62 -2.90 -20.29
N ASP A 295 -19.57 -2.03 -19.29
CA ASP A 295 -20.50 -0.90 -19.18
C ASP A 295 -19.89 0.29 -19.92
N ASP A 296 -20.57 0.73 -20.98
CA ASP A 296 -20.21 1.85 -21.84
C ASP A 296 -20.30 3.17 -21.05
N THR A 297 -19.22 3.56 -20.40
CA THR A 297 -19.03 4.94 -19.92
C THR A 297 -17.72 5.51 -20.44
N PRO A 298 -17.74 6.63 -21.18
CA PRO A 298 -16.54 7.25 -21.71
C PRO A 298 -15.84 8.04 -20.60
N GLY A 299 -14.70 7.54 -20.14
CA GLY A 299 -13.78 8.34 -19.35
C GLY A 299 -12.92 7.54 -18.38
N SER A 300 -11.66 7.97 -18.30
CA SER A 300 -10.60 7.55 -17.38
C SER A 300 -9.98 6.18 -17.63
N LEU A 301 -8.66 6.17 -17.77
CA LEU A 301 -7.77 5.03 -17.53
C LEU A 301 -6.34 5.51 -17.86
N LYS A 302 -5.51 5.81 -16.85
CA LYS A 302 -4.05 5.67 -17.01
C LYS A 302 -3.68 4.27 -16.60
N LYS A 303 -3.14 3.51 -17.55
CA LYS A 303 -2.44 2.26 -17.25
C LYS A 303 -1.00 2.35 -17.74
N CYS A 304 -0.14 1.62 -17.02
CA CYS A 304 1.09 1.10 -17.60
C CYS A 304 0.76 0.51 -18.97
N VAL A 305 1.38 1.02 -20.02
CA VAL A 305 1.32 0.37 -21.32
C VAL A 305 2.19 -0.87 -21.21
N THR A 306 1.55 -2.02 -20.98
CA THR A 306 2.23 -3.31 -20.98
C THR A 306 2.36 -3.78 -22.41
N PHE A 307 3.57 -3.69 -22.93
CA PHE A 307 3.92 -4.11 -24.28
C PHE A 307 4.39 -5.57 -24.31
N PHE A 308 3.87 -6.38 -25.25
CA PHE A 308 4.28 -7.76 -25.49
C PHE A 308 5.10 -7.91 -26.77
N PRO A 309 6.44 -7.87 -26.73
CA PRO A 309 7.26 -8.10 -27.93
C PRO A 309 7.19 -9.55 -28.41
N ASP A 310 7.16 -9.72 -29.73
CA ASP A 310 7.27 -11.01 -30.42
C ASP A 310 8.75 -11.44 -30.59
N LYS A 311 8.98 -12.74 -30.73
CA LYS A 311 10.25 -13.47 -30.48
C LYS A 311 11.49 -13.11 -31.31
N GLN A 312 11.48 -12.14 -32.22
CA GLN A 312 12.56 -12.00 -33.23
C GLN A 312 13.57 -10.86 -33.02
N LEU A 313 13.48 -10.07 -31.95
CA LEU A 313 14.27 -8.83 -31.83
C LEU A 313 15.16 -8.78 -30.59
N PHE A 314 16.24 -9.55 -30.58
CA PHE A 314 17.43 -9.22 -29.77
C PHE A 314 18.69 -9.60 -30.57
N PRO A 315 19.32 -8.61 -31.24
CA PRO A 315 20.77 -8.50 -31.07
C PRO A 315 21.37 -7.08 -31.05
N LYS A 316 20.63 -5.97 -30.88
CA LYS A 316 21.22 -4.62 -31.11
C LYS A 316 21.03 -3.49 -30.09
N CYS A 317 20.46 -3.72 -28.91
CA CYS A 317 20.37 -2.66 -27.89
C CYS A 317 21.15 -3.03 -26.62
N LEU A 318 22.47 -3.03 -26.71
CA LEU A 318 23.39 -3.08 -25.57
C LEU A 318 24.68 -2.30 -25.90
N GLU A 319 24.55 -1.09 -26.44
CA GLU A 319 25.62 -0.09 -26.42
C GLU A 319 24.97 1.31 -26.27
N CYS A 320 24.99 1.82 -25.03
CA CYS A 320 25.01 3.23 -24.60
C CYS A 320 24.97 3.26 -23.07
#